data_AF-C3XSW5-F1
#
_entry.id   AF-C3XSW5-F1
#
_cell.length_a   1.000
_cell.length_b   1.000
_cell.length_c   1.000
_cell.angle_alpha   90.00
_cell.angle_beta   90.00
_cell.angle_gamma   90.00
#
_symmetry.space_group_name_H-M   'P 1'
#
loop_
_entity.id
_entity.type
_entity.pdbx_description
1 polymer ?
#
loop_
_entity_poly.entity_id
_entity_poly.type
_entity_poly.pdbx_seq_one_letter_code
_entity_poly.pdbx_strand_id
1 'polypeptide(L)'
;MEIVQQLIGSGFPAGGPVMSGGLTTLDRSVAKLQCSDDRTITGTNNWSFCTTDGKRHQADVQTNYTFAKPLPAGLKEKMPVFLGHQIEVKASKTEITLSEKVKAFIDTV
;
A
#
# COMPACT_ATOMS: atom_id res chain seq x y z
N MET A 1 22.16 -10.01 2.52
CA MET A 1 21.07 -10.13 1.52
C MET A 1 20.57 -8.72 1.30
N GLU A 2 20.83 -8.14 0.14
CA GLU A 2 20.31 -6.83 -0.24
C GLU A 2 18.91 -7.04 -0.81
N ILE A 3 17.92 -6.32 -0.27
CA ILE A 3 16.57 -6.36 -0.81
C ILE A 3 16.51 -5.28 -1.89
N VAL A 4 16.55 -5.70 -3.16
CA VAL A 4 16.34 -4.80 -4.30
C VAL A 4 14.85 -4.71 -4.59
N GLN A 5 14.28 -3.51 -4.53
CA GLN A 5 12.92 -3.24 -4.99
C GLN A 5 12.97 -2.75 -6.43
N GLN A 6 12.40 -3.51 -7.37
CA GLN A 6 12.28 -3.10 -8.77
C GLN A 6 10.89 -2.49 -8.99
N LEU A 7 10.85 -1.28 -9.54
CA LEU A 7 9.62 -0.54 -9.83
C LEU A 7 9.57 -0.15 -11.31
N ILE A 8 8.42 -0.38 -11.93
CA ILE A 8 8.14 0.05 -13.31
C ILE A 8 6.81 0.81 -13.28
N GLY A 9 6.86 2.10 -13.63
CA GLY A 9 5.69 2.96 -13.77
C GLY A 9 5.63 3.55 -15.18
N SER A 10 4.45 3.59 -15.79
CA SER A 10 4.26 4.14 -17.13
C SER A 10 2.84 4.68 -17.29
N GLY A 11 2.59 5.45 -18.35
CA GLY A 11 1.26 5.99 -18.65
C GLY A 11 0.82 7.19 -17.81
N PHE A 12 1.70 7.75 -16.97
CA PHE A 12 1.39 8.97 -16.23
C PHE A 12 1.29 10.17 -17.17
N PRO A 13 0.18 10.92 -17.19
CA PRO A 13 0.07 12.13 -17.99
C PRO A 13 1.13 13.16 -17.58
N ALA A 14 1.76 13.82 -18.55
CA ALA A 14 2.83 14.79 -18.30
C ALA A 14 2.36 15.98 -17.42
N GLY A 15 1.10 16.40 -17.57
CA GLY A 15 0.47 17.41 -16.70
C GLY A 15 -0.22 16.85 -15.45
N GLY A 16 -0.19 15.53 -15.26
CA GLY A 16 -0.82 14.85 -14.13
C GLY A 16 -0.04 15.04 -12.82
N PRO A 17 -0.67 14.79 -11.66
CA PRO A 17 -0.11 15.14 -10.35
C PRO A 17 1.17 14.36 -10.00
N VAL A 18 1.39 13.18 -10.58
CA VAL A 18 2.64 12.43 -10.41
C VAL A 18 3.80 13.15 -11.09
N MET A 19 3.63 13.53 -12.36
CA MET A 19 4.71 14.11 -13.16
C MET A 19 4.96 15.59 -12.83
N SER A 20 3.94 16.31 -12.36
CA SER A 20 4.05 17.72 -11.99
C SER A 20 4.49 17.96 -10.54
N GLY A 21 4.65 16.90 -9.73
CA GLY A 21 4.91 17.04 -8.29
C GLY A 21 3.72 17.59 -7.51
N GLY A 22 2.50 17.33 -7.98
CA GLY A 22 1.25 17.82 -7.39
C GLY A 22 0.66 16.94 -6.30
N LEU A 23 1.25 15.78 -5.97
CA LEU A 23 0.84 14.95 -4.84
C LEU A 23 1.31 15.56 -3.52
N THR A 24 0.45 15.58 -2.49
CA THR A 24 0.77 16.19 -1.18
C THR A 24 0.82 15.16 -0.06
N THR A 25 -0.31 14.52 0.24
CA THR A 25 -0.43 13.52 1.32
C THR A 25 -1.19 12.30 0.85
N LEU A 26 -0.95 11.14 1.46
CA LEU A 26 -1.78 9.97 1.28
C LEU A 26 -2.87 9.95 2.37
N ASP A 27 -4.13 9.77 1.98
CA ASP A 27 -5.22 9.52 2.92
C ASP A 27 -4.91 8.28 3.77
N ARG A 28 -5.37 8.25 5.03
CA ARG A 28 -5.34 7.00 5.82
C ARG A 28 -6.08 5.91 5.04
N SER A 29 -5.50 4.72 4.99
CA SER A 29 -6.04 3.62 4.19
C SER A 29 -6.16 2.34 5.01
N VAL A 30 -6.99 1.42 4.54
CA VAL A 30 -7.16 0.09 5.15
C VAL A 30 -6.95 -0.95 4.07
N ALA A 31 -5.91 -1.75 4.21
CA ALA A 31 -5.71 -2.92 3.37
C ALA A 31 -6.47 -4.11 3.95
N LYS A 32 -7.13 -4.88 3.09
CA LYS A 32 -7.72 -6.18 3.43
C LYS A 32 -6.77 -7.29 2.98
N LEU A 33 -6.32 -8.13 3.92
CA LEU A 33 -5.49 -9.29 3.66
C LEU A 33 -6.31 -10.57 3.70
N GLN A 34 -6.07 -11.48 2.75
CA GLN A 34 -6.69 -12.80 2.69
C GLN A 34 -5.68 -13.85 2.20
N CYS A 35 -5.79 -15.09 2.68
CA CYS A 35 -5.04 -16.20 2.08
C CYS A 35 -5.66 -16.55 0.72
N SER A 36 -4.89 -16.42 -0.36
CA SER A 36 -5.30 -16.83 -1.70
C SER A 36 -4.97 -18.30 -1.98
N ASP A 37 -3.90 -18.81 -1.37
CA ASP A 37 -3.53 -20.23 -1.36
C ASP A 37 -2.74 -20.58 -0.07
N ASP A 38 -2.16 -21.79 -0.01
CA ASP A 38 -1.43 -22.29 1.16
C ASP A 38 -0.07 -21.63 1.38
N ARG A 39 0.38 -20.73 0.50
CA ARG A 39 1.65 -19.99 0.54
C ARG A 39 1.51 -18.51 0.23
N THR A 40 0.33 -18.05 -0.18
CA THR A 40 0.12 -16.69 -0.67
C THR A 40 -0.92 -15.96 0.16
N ILE A 41 -0.57 -14.74 0.58
CA ILE A 41 -1.50 -13.75 1.10
C ILE A 41 -1.67 -12.67 0.05
N THR A 42 -2.91 -12.36 -0.32
CA THR A 42 -3.23 -11.24 -1.19
C THR A 42 -3.79 -10.10 -0.35
N GLY A 43 -3.18 -8.93 -0.47
CA GLY A 43 -3.66 -7.66 0.06
C GLY A 43 -4.33 -6.82 -1.02
N THR A 44 -5.46 -6.20 -0.68
CA THR A 44 -6.14 -5.22 -1.53
C THR A 44 -6.34 -3.93 -0.75
N ASN A 45 -6.10 -2.78 -1.38
CA ASN A 45 -6.24 -1.47 -0.75
C ASN A 45 -6.62 -0.42 -1.81
N ASN A 46 -7.38 0.59 -1.43
CA ASN A 46 -7.60 1.77 -2.25
C ASN A 46 -6.72 2.90 -1.73
N TRP A 47 -5.77 3.32 -2.56
CA TRP A 47 -4.86 4.42 -2.25
C TRP A 47 -5.42 5.71 -2.83
N SER A 48 -5.47 6.75 -2.01
CA SER A 48 -5.98 8.06 -2.40
C SER A 48 -5.02 9.14 -1.95
N PHE A 49 -4.35 9.79 -2.90
CA PHE A 49 -3.45 10.89 -2.64
C PHE A 49 -4.18 12.22 -2.79
N CYS A 50 -4.06 13.09 -1.80
CA CYS A 50 -4.43 14.50 -1.93
C CYS A 50 -3.52 15.19 -2.96
N THR A 51 -4.08 16.13 -3.71
CA THR A 51 -3.36 16.92 -4.70
C THR A 51 -3.39 18.42 -4.37
N THR A 52 -2.44 19.18 -4.91
CA THR A 52 -2.34 20.63 -4.71
C THR A 52 -3.56 21.41 -5.23
N ASP A 53 -4.30 20.86 -6.19
CA ASP A 53 -5.56 21.44 -6.70
C ASP A 53 -6.80 21.04 -5.86
N GLY A 54 -6.60 20.38 -4.71
CA GLY A 54 -7.66 19.99 -3.78
C GLY A 54 -8.45 18.74 -4.18
N LYS A 55 -8.03 18.03 -5.23
CA LYS A 55 -8.64 16.76 -5.67
C LYS A 55 -7.95 15.55 -5.01
N ARG A 56 -8.32 14.37 -5.47
CA ARG A 56 -7.71 13.09 -5.14
C ARG A 56 -7.20 12.38 -6.39
N HIS A 57 -6.01 11.80 -6.29
CA HIS A 57 -5.46 10.87 -7.26
C HIS A 57 -5.52 9.46 -6.67
N GLN A 58 -6.30 8.57 -7.30
CA GLN A 58 -6.62 7.26 -6.74
C GLN A 58 -5.93 6.13 -7.49
N ALA A 59 -5.65 5.03 -6.77
CA ALA A 59 -5.17 3.78 -7.31
C ALA A 59 -5.77 2.60 -6.54
N ASP A 60 -6.25 1.60 -7.26
CA ASP A 60 -6.55 0.29 -6.68
C ASP A 60 -5.25 -0.53 -6.64
N VAL A 61 -4.85 -0.94 -5.43
CA VAL A 61 -3.57 -1.59 -5.18
C VAL A 61 -3.82 -3.03 -4.76
N GLN A 62 -3.18 -3.97 -5.46
CA GLN A 62 -3.10 -5.36 -5.07
C GLN A 62 -1.65 -5.74 -4.80
N THR A 63 -1.40 -6.37 -3.66
CA THR A 63 -0.08 -6.91 -3.29
C THR A 63 -0.20 -8.40 -3.05
N ASN A 64 0.65 -9.21 -3.69
CA ASN A 64 0.70 -10.65 -3.46
C ASN A 64 1.99 -11.00 -2.71
N TYR A 65 1.86 -11.47 -1.47
CA TYR A 65 2.96 -11.94 -0.64
C TYR A 65 3.08 -13.45 -0.76
N THR A 66 4.15 -13.93 -1.42
CA THR A 66 4.42 -15.37 -1.58
C THR A 66 5.49 -15.81 -0.59
N PHE A 67 5.16 -16.77 0.27
CA PHE A 67 6.06 -17.30 1.30
C PHE A 67 6.77 -18.57 0.82
N ALA A 68 8.06 -18.71 1.15
CA ALA A 68 8.85 -19.89 0.80
C ALA A 68 8.37 -21.17 1.51
N LYS A 69 7.74 -21.03 2.68
CA LYS A 69 7.13 -22.12 3.46
C LYS A 69 5.61 -21.97 3.46
N PRO A 70 4.85 -23.08 3.58
CA PRO A 70 3.40 -23.02 3.76
C PRO A 70 3.00 -22.13 4.93
N LEU A 71 1.85 -21.48 4.78
CA LEU A 71 1.19 -20.72 5.83
C LEU A 71 0.83 -21.67 6.99
N PRO A 72 0.88 -21.19 8.25
CA PRO A 72 0.48 -21.99 9.40
C PRO A 72 -0.96 -22.50 9.30
N ALA A 73 -1.19 -23.72 9.77
CA ALA A 73 -2.54 -24.29 9.87
C ALA A 73 -3.47 -23.37 10.68
N GLY A 74 -4.73 -23.27 10.24
CA GLY A 74 -5.75 -22.41 10.87
C GLY A 74 -5.60 -20.91 10.59
N LEU A 75 -4.56 -20.43 9.87
CA LEU A 75 -4.45 -19.02 9.52
C LEU A 75 -5.61 -18.55 8.64
N LYS A 76 -6.01 -19.39 7.67
CA LYS A 76 -7.10 -19.08 6.72
C LYS A 76 -8.44 -18.81 7.41
N GLU A 77 -8.69 -19.47 8.54
CA GLU A 77 -9.92 -19.32 9.34
C GLU A 77 -9.96 -17.98 10.10
N LYS A 78 -8.81 -17.34 10.30
CA LYS A 78 -8.68 -16.04 10.99
C LYS A 78 -8.66 -14.85 10.02
N MET A 79 -8.86 -15.10 8.73
CA MET A 79 -8.87 -14.09 7.67
C MET A 79 -10.32 -13.74 7.27
N PRO A 80 -10.61 -12.52 6.81
CA PRO A 80 -9.65 -11.45 6.51
C PRO A 80 -9.05 -10.79 7.77
N VAL A 81 -7.80 -10.36 7.64
CA VAL A 81 -7.19 -9.38 8.57
C VAL A 81 -7.14 -8.05 7.85
N PHE A 82 -7.48 -6.99 8.56
CA PHE A 82 -7.38 -5.62 8.05
C PHE A 82 -6.17 -4.93 8.65
N LEU A 83 -5.47 -4.13 7.82
CA LEU A 83 -4.35 -3.31 8.23
C LEU A 83 -4.67 -1.84 7.97
N GLY A 84 -4.82 -1.05 9.03
CA GLY A 84 -4.92 0.39 8.93
C GLY A 84 -3.55 1.01 8.80
N HIS A 85 -3.35 1.86 7.79
CA HIS A 85 -2.09 2.55 7.49
C HIS A 85 -2.26 4.07 7.64
N GLN A 86 -1.30 4.69 8.32
CA GLN A 86 -1.04 6.13 8.24
C GLN A 86 0.42 6.32 7.83
N ILE A 87 0.64 6.90 6.65
CA ILE A 87 1.97 7.14 6.08
C ILE A 87 2.21 8.65 6.00
N GLU A 88 3.35 9.08 6.51
CA GLU A 88 3.84 10.45 6.43
C GLU A 88 5.14 10.47 5.62
N VAL A 89 5.18 11.30 4.58
CA VAL A 89 6.34 11.42 3.69
C VAL A 89 6.90 12.83 3.76
N LYS A 90 8.22 12.93 3.95
CA LYS A 90 8.98 14.15 3.71
C LYS A 90 9.92 13.89 2.56
N ALA A 91 9.74 14.61 1.45
CA ALA A 91 10.50 14.39 0.24
C ALA A 91 11.17 15.67 -0.24
N SER A 92 12.36 15.50 -0.79
CA SER A 92 13.05 16.44 -1.67
C SER A 92 13.25 15.79 -3.03
N LYS A 93 13.96 16.47 -3.94
CA LYS A 93 14.29 15.89 -5.25
C LYS A 93 15.23 14.68 -5.17
N THR A 94 15.99 14.54 -4.09
CA THR A 94 17.08 13.55 -3.96
C THR A 94 16.94 12.64 -2.74
N GLU A 95 16.07 12.97 -1.80
CA GLU A 95 15.89 12.21 -0.56
C GLU A 95 14.43 12.11 -0.18
N ILE A 96 14.01 10.94 0.28
CA ILE A 96 12.67 10.66 0.78
C ILE A 96 12.81 10.03 2.16
N THR A 97 12.16 10.62 3.15
CA THR A 97 11.93 10.03 4.47
C THR A 97 10.47 9.63 4.59
N LEU A 98 10.24 8.39 5.01
CA LEU A 98 8.91 7.82 5.23
C LEU A 98 8.76 7.38 6.69
N SER A 99 7.62 7.71 7.29
CA SER A 99 7.19 7.21 8.58
C SER A 99 5.83 6.53 8.40
N GLU A 100 5.68 5.33 8.93
CA GLU A 100 4.46 4.54 8.80
C GLU A 100 3.98 4.05 10.16
N LYS A 101 2.68 4.23 10.42
CA LYS A 101 1.97 3.61 11.54
C LYS A 101 1.00 2.58 10.98
N VAL A 102 1.12 1.35 11.46
CA VAL A 102 0.25 0.24 11.05
C VAL A 102 -0.47 -0.34 12.27
N LYS A 103 -1.76 -0.63 12.12
CA LYS A 103 -2.55 -1.37 13.13
C LYS A 103 -3.34 -2.49 12.45
N ALA A 104 -3.14 -3.72 12.92
CA ALA A 104 -3.92 -4.87 12.49
C ALA A 104 -5.21 -5.03 13.32
N PHE A 105 -6.29 -5.47 12.67
CA PHE A 105 -7.57 -5.78 13.32
C PHE A 105 -8.35 -6.83 12.52
N ILE A 106 -9.20 -7.61 13.20
CA ILE A 106 -10.04 -8.68 12.62
C ILE A 106 -11.54 -8.37 12.68
N ASP A 107 -11.91 -7.29 13.37
CA ASP A 107 -13.28 -6.78 13.52
C ASP A 107 -13.22 -5.25 13.65
N THR A 108 -14.35 -4.56 13.53
CA THR A 108 -14.41 -3.08 13.57
C THR A 108 -13.78 -2.52 14.84
N VAL A 109 -12.95 -1.48 14.65
CA VAL A 109 -12.26 -0.70 15.68
C VAL A 109 -13.25 -0.06 16.64
#